data_AF-A0A7M7JA21-F1
#
_entry.id   AF-A0A7M7JA21-F1
#
_cell.length_a   1.000
_cell.length_b   1.000
_cell.length_c   1.000
_cell.angle_alpha   90.00
_cell.angle_beta   90.00
_cell.angle_gamma   90.00
#
_symmetry.space_group_name_H-M   'P 1'
#
loop_
_entity.id
_entity.type
_entity.pdbx_description
1 polymer ?
#
loop_
_entity_poly.entity_id
_entity_poly.type
_entity_poly.pdbx_seq_one_letter_code
_entity_poly.pdbx_strand_id
1 'polypeptide(L)'
;MTNTGPSKDEFPAELKDRVKLFHEKLLELRECLQPLLSKTGLELKESLDTLDKAKFDLSICYGMSSLLWAYMLTQGEDPKETSLKIELDRIREYMGRVKEIEDRDKRPRVETGAAKRFVRNALYQQPSDDHLPAAKKRKF
;
A
#
# COMPACT_ATOMS: atom_id res chain seq x y z
N MET A 1 47.42 39.71 -1.65
CA MET A 1 46.41 38.90 -2.38
C MET A 1 46.68 37.44 -2.06
N THR A 2 46.15 36.94 -0.94
CA THR A 2 46.38 35.56 -0.51
C THR A 2 45.30 34.68 -1.12
N ASN A 3 45.68 33.92 -2.15
CA ASN A 3 44.89 32.85 -2.71
C ASN A 3 44.85 31.70 -1.69
N THR A 4 43.88 31.73 -0.78
CA THR A 4 43.50 30.59 0.04
C THR A 4 42.86 29.56 -0.88
N GLY A 5 43.61 28.52 -1.25
CA GLY A 5 43.06 27.34 -1.90
C GLY A 5 41.92 26.75 -1.06
N PRO A 6 41.01 25.97 -1.68
CA PRO A 6 39.83 25.45 -0.99
C PRO A 6 40.27 24.67 0.26
N SER A 7 39.67 25.03 1.40
CA SER A 7 39.84 24.28 2.65
C SER A 7 39.48 22.82 2.38
N LYS A 8 40.26 21.86 2.92
CA LYS A 8 40.00 20.41 2.78
C LYS A 8 38.60 20.00 3.25
N ASP A 9 37.95 20.85 4.04
CA ASP A 9 36.63 20.62 4.61
C ASP A 9 35.49 21.28 3.81
N GLU A 10 35.78 21.96 2.70
CA GLU A 10 34.78 22.67 1.91
C GLU A 10 34.34 21.85 0.69
N PHE A 11 33.04 21.58 0.60
CA PHE A 11 32.47 20.86 -0.54
C PHE A 11 32.70 21.61 -1.87
N PRO A 12 32.94 20.89 -2.98
CA PRO A 12 33.00 21.48 -4.32
C PRO A 12 31.77 22.34 -4.61
N ALA A 13 31.96 23.45 -5.33
CA ALA A 13 30.90 24.43 -5.59
C ALA A 13 29.68 23.80 -6.29
N GLU A 14 29.90 22.81 -7.15
CA GLU A 14 28.88 22.08 -7.89
C GLU A 14 28.00 21.19 -7.00
N LEU A 15 28.48 20.84 -5.80
CA LEU A 15 27.80 19.96 -4.86
C LEU A 15 27.16 20.70 -3.69
N LYS A 16 27.57 21.95 -3.41
CA LYS A 16 27.10 22.73 -2.26
C LYS A 16 25.57 22.78 -2.17
N ASP A 17 24.90 23.09 -3.27
CA ASP A 17 23.42 23.17 -3.29
C ASP A 17 22.76 21.81 -3.06
N ARG A 18 23.33 20.73 -3.63
CA ARG A 18 22.81 19.36 -3.45
C ARG A 18 22.96 18.88 -2.02
N VAL A 19 24.11 19.13 -1.40
CA VAL A 19 24.39 18.77 -0.01
C VAL A 19 23.52 19.57 0.93
N LYS A 20 23.34 20.87 0.67
CA LYS A 20 22.43 21.72 1.44
C LYS A 20 21.00 21.21 1.38
N LEU A 21 20.49 20.94 0.18
CA LEU A 21 19.15 20.37 0.00
C LEU A 21 19.01 19.03 0.72
N PHE A 22 20.00 18.14 0.60
CA PHE A 22 19.99 16.85 1.29
C PHE A 22 19.91 17.02 2.81
N HIS A 23 20.70 17.95 3.38
CA HIS A 23 20.67 18.27 4.80
C HIS A 23 19.30 18.81 5.23
N GLU A 24 18.72 19.75 4.48
CA GLU A 24 17.37 20.28 4.75
C GLU A 24 16.32 19.15 4.76
N LYS A 25 16.38 18.21 3.80
CA LYS A 25 15.47 17.06 3.76
C LYS A 25 15.67 16.07 4.91
N LEU A 26 16.90 15.89 5.39
CA LEU A 26 17.15 15.09 6.60
C LEU A 26 16.56 15.74 7.86
N LEU A 27 16.61 17.07 7.96
CA LEU A 27 15.97 17.80 9.06
C LEU A 27 14.45 17.66 9.02
N GLU A 28 13.82 17.88 7.85
CA GLU A 28 12.38 17.67 7.66
C GLU A 28 11.95 16.24 8.03
N LEU A 29 12.72 15.24 7.59
CA LEU A 29 12.47 13.85 7.92
C LEU A 29 12.55 13.58 9.42
N ARG A 30 13.57 14.13 10.10
CA ARG A 30 13.74 13.96 11.54
C ARG A 30 12.53 14.46 12.32
N GLU A 31 12.04 15.65 11.98
CA GLU A 31 10.83 16.22 12.60
C GLU A 31 9.60 15.33 12.34
N CYS A 32 9.46 14.80 11.13
CA CYS A 32 8.38 13.88 10.78
C CYS A 32 8.44 12.56 11.59
N LEU A 33 9.64 12.04 11.84
CA LEU A 33 9.86 10.81 12.61
C LEU A 33 9.78 11.02 14.13
N GLN A 34 9.81 12.25 14.62
CA GLN A 34 9.86 12.55 16.05
C GLN A 34 8.73 11.86 16.87
N PRO A 35 7.46 11.79 16.40
CA PRO A 35 6.42 11.05 17.11
C PRO A 35 6.68 9.55 17.21
N LEU A 36 7.32 8.96 16.18
CA LEU A 36 7.71 7.54 16.16
C LEU A 36 8.87 7.26 17.11
N LEU A 37 9.81 8.20 17.26
CA LEU A 37 10.97 8.06 18.14
C LEU A 37 10.65 8.31 19.61
N SER A 38 9.56 9.03 19.89
CA SER A 38 9.18 9.47 21.25
C SER A 38 8.20 8.53 21.97
N LYS A 39 7.61 7.57 21.25
CA LYS A 39 6.60 6.63 21.77
C LYS A 39 6.97 5.20 21.38
N THR A 40 6.51 4.22 22.13
CA THR A 40 6.70 2.81 21.72
C THR A 40 5.77 2.44 20.57
N GLY A 41 6.19 1.50 19.72
CA GLY A 41 5.35 1.03 18.61
C GLY A 41 4.03 0.39 19.07
N LEU A 42 3.94 -0.08 20.33
CA LEU A 42 2.70 -0.58 20.91
C LEU A 42 1.72 0.57 21.24
N GLU A 43 2.21 1.64 21.87
CA GLU A 43 1.41 2.83 22.19
C GLU A 43 0.83 3.48 20.93
N LEU A 44 1.61 3.54 19.85
CA LEU A 44 1.16 4.14 18.59
C LEU A 44 0.10 3.31 17.86
N LYS A 45 0.07 2.01 18.13
CA LYS A 45 -0.86 1.06 17.50
C LYS A 45 -2.12 0.82 18.34
N GLU A 46 -2.18 1.27 19.58
CA GLU A 46 -3.26 0.91 20.51
C GLU A 46 -4.65 1.30 19.98
N SER A 47 -4.77 2.51 19.40
CA SER A 47 -6.02 3.04 18.86
C SER A 47 -6.30 2.67 17.40
N LEU A 48 -5.40 1.95 16.72
CA LEU A 48 -5.53 1.61 15.32
C LEU A 48 -6.34 0.33 15.11
N ASP A 49 -7.13 0.29 14.04
CA ASP A 49 -7.78 -0.93 13.59
C ASP A 49 -6.76 -1.93 13.01
N THR A 50 -7.19 -3.15 12.72
CA THR A 50 -6.30 -4.20 12.22
C THR A 50 -5.64 -3.84 10.89
N LEU A 51 -6.36 -3.16 9.99
CA LEU A 51 -5.86 -2.82 8.67
C LEU A 51 -4.85 -1.66 8.75
N ASP A 52 -5.14 -0.66 9.56
CA ASP A 52 -4.29 0.49 9.84
C ASP A 52 -3.03 0.08 10.59
N LYS A 53 -3.09 -0.91 11.49
CA LYS A 53 -1.90 -1.54 12.09
C LYS A 53 -0.99 -2.16 11.02
N ALA A 54 -1.56 -2.88 10.07
CA ALA A 54 -0.79 -3.48 8.98
C ALA A 54 -0.15 -2.41 8.07
N LYS A 55 -0.90 -1.35 7.74
CA LYS A 55 -0.38 -0.20 6.98
C LYS A 55 0.76 0.49 7.72
N PHE A 56 0.60 0.70 9.02
CA PHE A 56 1.62 1.32 9.87
C PHE A 56 2.91 0.50 9.89
N ASP A 57 2.83 -0.80 10.17
CA ASP A 57 4.00 -1.68 10.22
C ASP A 57 4.71 -1.75 8.85
N LEU A 58 3.96 -1.85 7.75
CA LEU A 58 4.52 -1.83 6.39
C LEU A 58 5.19 -0.50 6.05
N SER A 59 4.58 0.62 6.46
CA SER A 59 5.14 1.96 6.21
C SER A 59 6.46 2.18 6.94
N ILE A 60 6.55 1.73 8.19
CA ILE A 60 7.81 1.79 8.97
C ILE A 60 8.88 0.91 8.32
N CYS A 61 8.55 -0.33 7.98
CA CYS A 61 9.48 -1.22 7.28
C CYS A 61 10.00 -0.61 5.98
N TYR A 62 9.10 -0.08 5.14
CA TYR A 62 9.49 0.59 3.90
C TYR A 62 10.37 1.83 4.13
N GLY A 63 10.01 2.65 5.12
CA GLY A 63 10.76 3.84 5.51
C GLY A 63 12.18 3.48 5.96
N MET A 64 12.33 2.52 6.88
CA MET A 64 13.65 2.07 7.35
C MET A 64 14.50 1.50 6.21
N SER A 65 13.94 0.65 5.36
CA SER A 65 14.65 0.12 4.19
C SER A 65 15.08 1.22 3.21
N SER A 66 14.25 2.26 3.04
CA SER A 66 14.57 3.41 2.19
C SER A 66 15.69 4.28 2.78
N LEU A 67 15.74 4.42 4.11
CA LEU A 67 16.82 5.13 4.79
C LEU A 67 18.15 4.37 4.70
N LEU A 68 18.10 3.04 4.83
CA LEU A 68 19.27 2.20 4.62
C LEU A 68 19.78 2.32 3.17
N TRP A 69 18.88 2.34 2.19
CA TRP A 69 19.23 2.58 0.80
C TRP A 69 19.95 3.92 0.62
N ALA A 70 19.39 5.00 1.19
CA ALA A 70 20.01 6.32 1.12
C ALA A 70 21.39 6.33 1.79
N TYR A 71 21.55 5.66 2.94
CA TYR A 71 22.83 5.51 3.63
C TYR A 71 23.88 4.80 2.78
N MET A 72 23.54 3.68 2.16
CA MET A 72 24.46 2.94 1.29
C MET A 72 24.97 3.79 0.12
N LEU A 73 24.09 4.60 -0.48
CA LEU A 73 24.48 5.56 -1.52
C LEU A 73 25.49 6.59 -1.01
N THR A 74 25.43 7.01 0.26
CA THR A 74 26.44 7.94 0.82
C THR A 74 27.78 7.27 1.09
N GLN A 75 27.79 5.95 1.30
CA GLN A 75 29.01 5.15 1.43
C GLN A 75 29.62 4.75 0.08
N GLY A 76 28.94 5.06 -1.04
CA GLY A 76 29.37 4.68 -2.39
C GLY A 76 29.07 3.22 -2.75
N GLU A 77 28.21 2.54 -1.99
CA GLU A 77 27.74 1.19 -2.29
C GLU A 77 26.48 1.25 -3.17
N ASP A 78 26.36 0.35 -4.16
CA ASP A 78 25.11 0.20 -4.93
C ASP A 78 24.13 -0.71 -4.17
N PRO A 79 23.00 -0.18 -3.68
CA PRO A 79 22.03 -0.99 -2.93
C PRO A 79 21.36 -2.07 -3.78
N LYS A 80 21.38 -1.94 -5.12
CA LYS A 80 20.79 -2.93 -6.04
C LYS A 80 21.55 -4.25 -6.07
N GLU A 81 22.84 -4.20 -5.75
CA GLU A 81 23.72 -5.38 -5.70
C GLU A 81 23.59 -6.13 -4.36
N THR A 82 22.70 -5.67 -3.47
CA THR A 82 22.47 -6.28 -2.16
C THR A 82 21.07 -6.89 -2.04
N SER A 83 20.85 -7.67 -0.99
CA SER A 83 19.54 -8.25 -0.67
C SER A 83 18.47 -7.22 -0.34
N LEU A 84 18.84 -5.94 -0.11
CA LEU A 84 17.90 -4.88 0.24
C LEU A 84 16.82 -4.65 -0.83
N LYS A 85 17.19 -4.81 -2.11
CA LYS A 85 16.22 -4.70 -3.21
C LYS A 85 15.11 -5.75 -3.10
N ILE A 86 15.48 -6.99 -2.78
CA ILE A 86 14.53 -8.10 -2.60
C ILE A 86 13.58 -7.80 -1.45
N GLU A 87 14.12 -7.28 -0.34
CA GLU A 87 13.32 -6.89 0.83
C GLU A 87 12.34 -5.75 0.51
N LEU A 88 12.77 -4.74 -0.24
CA LEU A 88 11.89 -3.66 -0.71
C LEU A 88 10.77 -4.16 -1.62
N ASP A 89 11.09 -5.06 -2.55
CA ASP A 89 10.10 -5.63 -3.46
C ASP A 89 9.08 -6.49 -2.69
N ARG A 90 9.53 -7.26 -1.69
CA ARG A 90 8.65 -8.00 -0.78
C ARG A 90 7.72 -7.06 0.00
N ILE A 91 8.24 -5.96 0.55
CA ILE A 91 7.42 -4.98 1.28
C ILE A 91 6.36 -4.36 0.36
N ARG A 92 6.74 -3.98 -0.88
CA ARG A 92 5.80 -3.44 -1.88
C ARG A 92 4.70 -4.43 -2.25
N GLU A 93 5.04 -5.71 -2.38
CA GLU A 93 4.05 -6.76 -2.61
C GLU A 93 3.01 -6.79 -1.48
N TYR A 94 3.44 -6.78 -0.22
CA TYR A 94 2.52 -6.76 0.92
C TYR A 94 1.68 -5.47 0.98
N MET A 95 2.24 -4.31 0.63
CA MET A 95 1.46 -3.08 0.48
C MET A 95 0.40 -3.21 -0.61
N GLY A 96 0.71 -3.88 -1.72
CA GLY A 96 -0.24 -4.22 -2.77
C GLY A 96 -1.40 -5.07 -2.25
N ARG A 97 -1.11 -6.12 -1.47
CA ARG A 97 -2.14 -6.98 -0.84
C ARG A 97 -3.04 -6.19 0.12
N VAL A 98 -2.47 -5.29 0.93
CA VAL A 98 -3.26 -4.42 1.82
C VAL A 98 -4.20 -3.51 1.02
N LYS A 99 -3.71 -2.94 -0.09
CA LYS A 99 -4.53 -2.14 -1.00
C LYS A 99 -5.66 -2.94 -1.63
N GLU A 100 -5.40 -4.17 -2.07
CA GLU A 100 -6.44 -5.06 -2.62
C GLU A 100 -7.54 -5.37 -1.60
N ILE A 101 -7.17 -5.58 -0.33
CA ILE A 101 -8.13 -5.79 0.77
C ILE A 101 -8.99 -4.54 0.97
N GLU A 102 -8.36 -3.36 1.02
CA GLU A 102 -9.08 -2.10 1.18
C GLU A 102 -10.03 -1.82 0.00
N ASP A 103 -9.58 -2.10 -1.22
CA ASP A 103 -10.37 -1.92 -2.43
C ASP A 103 -11.53 -2.91 -2.51
N ARG A 104 -11.40 -4.12 -1.93
CA ARG A 104 -12.49 -5.11 -1.88
C ARG A 104 -13.71 -4.56 -1.13
N ASP A 105 -13.50 -3.81 -0.07
CA ASP A 105 -14.60 -3.24 0.73
C ASP A 105 -15.34 -2.13 -0.03
N LYS A 106 -14.70 -1.51 -1.02
CA LYS A 106 -15.28 -0.49 -1.90
C LYS A 106 -16.00 -1.07 -3.13
N ARG A 107 -15.90 -2.38 -3.38
CA ARG A 107 -16.50 -3.00 -4.58
C ARG A 107 -18.02 -3.06 -4.50
N PRO A 108 -18.75 -2.87 -5.62
CA PRO A 108 -20.19 -3.08 -5.67
C PRO A 108 -20.54 -4.50 -5.26
N ARG A 109 -21.51 -4.65 -4.34
CA ARG A 109 -22.03 -5.96 -3.95
C ARG A 109 -23.09 -6.40 -4.96
N VAL A 110 -22.99 -7.62 -5.46
CA VAL A 110 -24.02 -8.19 -6.33
C VAL A 110 -25.24 -8.56 -5.50
N GLU A 111 -26.41 -8.11 -5.93
CA GLU A 111 -27.70 -8.53 -5.37
C GLU A 111 -27.99 -9.99 -5.72
N THR A 112 -27.55 -10.89 -4.83
CA THR A 112 -27.69 -12.35 -5.03
C THR A 112 -29.14 -12.78 -5.22
N GLY A 113 -30.09 -12.08 -4.60
CA GLY A 113 -31.52 -12.32 -4.78
C GLY A 113 -32.00 -12.02 -6.20
N ALA A 114 -31.58 -10.88 -6.76
CA ALA A 114 -31.89 -10.52 -8.15
C ALA A 114 -31.21 -11.48 -9.13
N ALA A 115 -29.94 -11.81 -8.93
CA ALA A 115 -29.21 -12.78 -9.74
C ALA A 115 -29.91 -14.16 -9.76
N LYS A 116 -30.35 -14.66 -8.60
CA LYS A 116 -31.12 -15.91 -8.50
C LYS A 116 -32.43 -15.85 -9.30
N ARG A 117 -33.14 -14.72 -9.27
CA ARG A 117 -34.38 -14.54 -10.05
C ARG A 117 -34.11 -14.54 -11.54
N PHE A 118 -33.05 -13.86 -12.00
CA PHE A 118 -32.64 -13.87 -13.41
C PHE A 118 -32.33 -15.29 -13.89
N VAL A 119 -31.52 -16.03 -13.14
CA VAL A 119 -31.18 -17.42 -13.47
C VAL A 119 -32.43 -18.32 -13.49
N ARG A 120 -33.29 -18.21 -12.48
CA ARG A 120 -34.53 -19.02 -12.40
C ARG A 120 -35.46 -18.76 -13.58
N ASN A 121 -35.66 -17.50 -13.97
CA ASN A 121 -36.48 -17.17 -15.13
C ASN A 121 -35.84 -17.64 -16.44
N ALA A 122 -34.52 -17.51 -16.59
CA ALA A 122 -33.81 -17.95 -17.79
C ALA A 122 -33.87 -19.47 -18.00
N LEU A 123 -33.89 -20.24 -16.90
CA LEU A 123 -33.99 -21.70 -16.92
C LEU A 123 -35.44 -22.22 -16.89
N TYR A 124 -36.43 -21.34 -16.80
CA TYR A 124 -37.83 -21.74 -16.78
C TYR A 124 -38.26 -22.20 -18.18
N GLN A 125 -38.49 -23.51 -18.34
CA GLN A 125 -39.19 -24.06 -19.49
C GLN A 125 -40.68 -24.15 -19.15
N GLN A 126 -41.50 -23.49 -19.96
CA GLN A 126 -42.94 -23.63 -19.86
C GLN A 126 -43.32 -25.09 -20.19
N PRO A 127 -44.13 -25.77 -19.35
CA PRO A 127 -44.60 -27.10 -19.70
C PRO A 127 -45.38 -27.00 -21.01
N SER A 128 -45.03 -27.83 -22.00
CA SER A 128 -45.83 -27.97 -23.22
C SER A 128 -47.24 -28.45 -22.84
N ASP A 129 -48.26 -27.88 -23.48
CA ASP A 129 -49.67 -28.13 -23.20
C ASP A 129 -50.09 -29.63 -23.26
N ASP A 130 -49.23 -30.51 -23.79
CA ASP A 130 -49.43 -31.96 -23.86
C ASP A 130 -49.50 -32.67 -22.49
N HIS A 131 -49.17 -31.99 -21.38
CA HIS A 131 -49.17 -32.59 -20.03
C HIS A 131 -50.12 -31.94 -19.01
N LEU A 132 -51.05 -31.07 -19.42
CA LEU A 132 -52.06 -30.52 -18.50
C LEU A 132 -53.20 -31.52 -18.25
N PRO A 133 -53.43 -32.00 -17.01
CA PRO A 133 -54.63 -32.78 -16.71
C PRO A 133 -55.88 -31.92 -16.91
N ALA A 134 -56.80 -32.41 -17.74
CA ALA A 134 -58.02 -31.73 -18.15
C ALA A 134 -58.75 -31.07 -16.95
N ALA A 135 -58.89 -29.75 -16.99
CA ALA A 135 -59.57 -28.99 -15.95
C ALA A 135 -61.05 -29.40 -15.87
N LYS A 136 -61.48 -29.92 -14.71
CA LYS A 136 -62.89 -30.25 -14.43
C LYS A 136 -63.73 -28.98 -14.44
N LYS A 137 -64.56 -28.81 -15.48
CA LYS A 137 -65.59 -27.77 -15.55
C LYS A 137 -66.58 -27.96 -14.39
N ARG A 138 -66.66 -27.00 -13.48
CA ARG A 138 -67.73 -26.92 -12.47
C ARG A 138 -69.04 -26.58 -13.19
N LYS A 139 -70.03 -27.46 -13.09
CA LYS A 139 -71.42 -27.21 -13.51
C LYS A 139 -72.14 -26.44 -12.39
N PHE A 140 -72.81 -25.36 -12.76
CA PHE A 140 -73.92 -24.77 -12.01
C PHE A 140 -75.18 -25.60 -12.23
#